data_AF-A0A5C8FUX8-F1
#
_entry.id   AF-A0A5C8FUX8-F1
#
_cell.length_a   1.000
_cell.length_b   1.000
_cell.length_c   1.000
_cell.angle_alpha   90.00
_cell.angle_beta   90.00
_cell.angle_gamma   90.00
#
_symmetry.space_group_name_H-M   'P 1'
#
loop_
_entity.id
_entity.type
_entity.pdbx_description
1 polymer ?
#
loop_
_entity_poly.entity_id
_entity_poly.type
_entity_poly.pdbx_seq_one_letter_code
_entity_poly.pdbx_strand_id
1 'polypeptide(L)'
;MANGLVEYSIEAKPEIKKIFEEAELPTPSFNQLKKNYNKVIDTFKKAIAKAKQSLGDYGASVELKDDYTDINLYLSEDGESGFGIKPNGDIVSVFSSSKEKGRSSYMLEMAISQGGRQLDCFDIYLTKIYETHGFKPVAKMKWDDEYIP
;
A
#
# COMPACT_ATOMS: atom_id res chain seq x y z
N MET A 1 6.62 6.28 15.64
CA MET A 1 7.57 6.81 14.63
C MET A 1 8.09 8.18 15.05
N ALA A 2 9.30 8.60 14.66
CA ALA A 2 9.84 9.90 15.06
C ALA A 2 8.98 11.05 14.49
N ASN A 3 8.48 11.95 15.36
CA ASN A 3 7.55 13.05 15.08
C ASN A 3 7.91 14.00 13.90
N GLY A 4 9.08 13.85 13.27
CA GLY A 4 9.51 14.71 12.16
C GLY A 4 9.08 14.27 10.75
N LEU A 5 8.63 13.02 10.57
CA LEU A 5 8.38 12.43 9.24
C LEU A 5 6.91 12.45 8.79
N VAL A 6 5.99 12.62 9.73
CA VAL A 6 4.54 12.60 9.48
C VAL A 6 4.09 14.01 9.10
N GLU A 7 3.28 14.10 8.04
CA GLU A 7 2.55 15.30 7.66
C GLU A 7 1.22 15.36 8.45
N TYR A 8 0.40 14.31 8.34
CA TYR A 8 -0.80 14.11 9.15
C TYR A 8 -1.19 12.64 9.25
N SER A 9 -1.99 12.30 10.26
CA SER A 9 -2.58 10.97 10.43
C SER A 9 -3.94 10.88 9.75
N ILE A 10 -4.27 9.70 9.25
CA ILE A 10 -5.54 9.36 8.62
C ILE A 10 -6.14 8.12 9.25
N GLU A 11 -7.46 8.09 9.29
CA GLU A 11 -8.26 6.93 9.65
C GLU A 11 -9.21 6.57 8.51
N ALA A 12 -9.69 5.32 8.53
CA ALA A 12 -10.73 4.92 7.60
C ALA A 12 -12.02 5.71 7.88
N LYS A 13 -12.88 5.78 6.86
CA LYS A 13 -14.24 6.27 7.06
C LYS A 13 -14.91 5.48 8.20
N PRO A 14 -15.71 6.13 9.08
CA PRO A 14 -16.30 5.45 10.25
C PRO A 14 -17.07 4.17 9.90
N GLU A 15 -17.78 4.16 8.77
CA GLU A 15 -18.54 3.00 8.28
C GLU A 15 -17.62 1.80 7.96
N ILE A 16 -16.48 2.06 7.31
CA ILE A 16 -15.49 1.03 7.00
C ILE A 16 -14.82 0.56 8.29
N LYS A 17 -14.37 1.48 9.13
CA LYS A 17 -13.72 1.15 10.41
C LYS A 17 -14.59 0.22 11.25
N LYS A 18 -15.89 0.54 11.35
CA LYS A 18 -16.89 -0.26 12.07
C LYS A 18 -17.03 -1.68 11.51
N ILE A 19 -17.07 -1.86 10.19
CA ILE A 19 -17.17 -3.21 9.57
C ILE A 19 -15.99 -4.09 9.97
N PHE A 20 -14.77 -3.53 9.98
CA PHE A 20 -13.58 -4.28 10.37
C PHE A 20 -13.56 -4.57 11.87
N GLU A 21 -13.94 -3.61 12.71
CA GLU A 21 -14.05 -3.80 14.16
C GLU A 21 -15.09 -4.88 14.53
N GLU A 22 -16.27 -4.87 13.92
CA GLU A 22 -17.30 -5.90 14.12
C GLU A 22 -16.86 -7.30 13.66
N ALA A 23 -15.95 -7.37 12.69
CA ALA A 23 -15.34 -8.59 12.21
C ALA A 23 -14.09 -9.01 13.01
N GLU A 24 -13.74 -8.30 14.09
CA GLU A 24 -12.53 -8.51 14.88
C GLU A 24 -11.24 -8.44 14.03
N LEU A 25 -11.25 -7.61 12.99
CA LEU A 25 -10.13 -7.40 12.07
C LEU A 25 -9.33 -6.13 12.44
N PRO A 26 -8.02 -6.09 12.12
CA PRO A 26 -7.16 -4.96 12.47
C PRO A 26 -7.54 -3.68 11.71
N THR A 27 -7.59 -2.56 12.44
CA THR A 27 -7.88 -1.21 11.93
C THR A 27 -6.73 -0.22 12.20
N PRO A 28 -5.49 -0.51 11.78
CA PRO A 28 -4.34 0.33 12.10
C PRO A 28 -4.50 1.73 11.53
N SER A 29 -4.16 2.76 12.30
CA SER A 29 -4.07 4.12 11.79
C SER A 29 -2.90 4.26 10.81
N PHE A 30 -3.07 5.13 9.80
CA PHE A 30 -2.03 5.42 8.82
C PHE A 30 -1.58 6.86 8.94
N ASN A 31 -0.34 7.13 8.55
CA ASN A 31 0.24 8.45 8.50
C ASN A 31 0.58 8.77 7.05
N GLN A 32 0.12 9.93 6.56
CA GLN A 32 0.73 10.51 5.38
C GLN A 32 2.11 11.07 5.77
N LEU A 33 3.13 10.72 5.01
CA LEU A 33 4.50 11.17 5.24
C LEU A 33 4.77 12.48 4.48
N LYS A 34 5.68 13.30 5.01
CA LYS A 34 6.09 14.56 4.36
C LYS A 34 6.66 14.31 2.98
N LYS A 35 6.19 15.07 1.99
CA LYS A 35 6.70 15.01 0.62
C LYS A 35 8.13 15.52 0.50
N ASN A 36 8.82 15.01 -0.52
CA ASN A 36 10.11 15.52 -1.02
C ASN A 36 11.17 15.67 0.10
N TYR A 37 11.11 14.75 1.07
CA TYR A 37 12.05 14.67 2.18
C TYR A 37 12.78 13.33 2.12
N ASN A 38 14.08 13.35 1.82
CA ASN A 38 14.87 12.13 1.59
C ASN A 38 14.73 11.10 2.71
N LYS A 39 14.69 11.55 3.96
CA LYS A 39 14.52 10.66 5.12
C LYS A 39 13.17 9.93 5.12
N VAL A 40 12.10 10.56 4.63
CA VAL A 40 10.79 9.91 4.45
C VAL A 40 10.89 8.83 3.38
N ILE A 41 11.48 9.14 2.24
CA ILE A 41 11.64 8.20 1.13
C ILE A 41 12.48 6.99 1.58
N ASP A 42 13.58 7.23 2.29
CA ASP A 42 14.42 6.17 2.85
C ASP A 42 13.68 5.30 3.86
N THR A 43 12.87 5.90 4.74
CA THR A 43 12.04 5.16 5.69
C THR A 43 11.03 4.28 4.97
N PHE A 44 10.34 4.81 3.96
CA PHE A 44 9.36 4.06 3.18
C PHE A 44 10.00 2.91 2.39
N LYS A 45 11.13 3.16 1.72
CA LYS A 45 11.91 2.13 1.03
C LYS A 45 12.37 1.01 1.96
N LYS A 46 12.83 1.34 3.18
CA LYS A 46 13.22 0.35 4.19
C LYS A 46 12.03 -0.52 4.62
N ALA A 47 10.84 0.07 4.78
CA ALA A 47 9.64 -0.65 5.12
C ALA A 47 9.22 -1.64 3.99
N ILE A 48 9.26 -1.20 2.73
CA ILE A 48 9.03 -2.08 1.57
C ILE A 48 10.05 -3.22 1.53
N ALA A 49 11.34 -2.91 1.68
CA ALA A 49 12.40 -3.92 1.64
C ALA A 49 12.21 -4.99 2.73
N LYS A 50 11.87 -4.56 3.96
CA LYS A 50 11.50 -5.47 5.06
C LYS A 50 10.30 -6.34 4.68
N ALA A 51 9.25 -5.75 4.11
CA ALA A 51 8.05 -6.47 3.70
C ALA A 51 8.34 -7.52 2.62
N LYS A 52 9.06 -7.13 1.56
CA LYS A 52 9.49 -8.03 0.47
C LYS A 52 10.26 -9.23 1.03
N GLN A 53 11.22 -9.00 1.93
CA GLN A 53 11.96 -10.08 2.57
C GLN A 53 11.05 -11.02 3.38
N SER A 54 10.08 -10.48 4.11
CA SER A 54 9.15 -11.28 4.92
C SER A 54 8.16 -12.12 4.11
N LEU A 55 7.92 -11.73 2.85
CA LEU A 55 6.98 -12.38 1.92
C LEU A 55 7.62 -13.50 1.09
N GLY A 56 8.95 -13.66 1.12
CA GLY A 56 9.65 -14.65 0.28
C GLY A 56 9.40 -14.40 -1.21
N ASP A 57 9.07 -15.46 -1.95
CA ASP A 57 8.82 -15.38 -3.40
C ASP A 57 7.70 -14.39 -3.76
N TYR A 58 6.69 -14.25 -2.90
CA TYR A 58 5.62 -13.26 -3.10
C TYR A 58 6.11 -11.81 -3.00
N GLY A 59 7.25 -11.58 -2.36
CA GLY A 59 7.90 -10.27 -2.30
C GLY A 59 8.25 -9.73 -3.68
N ALA A 60 8.44 -10.58 -4.69
CA ALA A 60 8.65 -10.15 -6.08
C ALA A 60 7.45 -9.38 -6.66
N SER A 61 6.24 -9.60 -6.12
CA SER A 61 5.01 -8.92 -6.57
C SER A 61 4.85 -7.48 -6.07
N VAL A 62 5.74 -7.00 -5.20
CA VAL A 62 5.71 -5.65 -4.64
C VAL A 62 6.75 -4.77 -5.31
N GLU A 63 6.32 -3.69 -5.96
CA GLU A 63 7.23 -2.74 -6.61
C GLU A 63 7.99 -1.90 -5.55
N LEU A 64 9.33 -1.91 -5.61
CA LEU A 64 10.19 -0.94 -4.94
C LEU A 64 10.72 0.02 -6.00
N LYS A 65 10.22 1.25 -6.02
CA LYS A 65 10.61 2.26 -7.00
C LYS A 65 11.96 2.90 -6.68
N ASP A 66 12.68 3.31 -7.72
CA ASP A 66 13.89 4.11 -7.58
C ASP A 66 13.58 5.52 -7.06
N ASP A 67 12.44 6.09 -7.47
CA ASP A 67 12.01 7.42 -7.07
C ASP A 67 10.56 7.43 -6.58
N TYR A 68 10.34 8.14 -5.47
CA TYR A 68 9.04 8.40 -4.86
C TYR A 68 8.74 9.90 -4.75
N THR A 69 9.54 10.74 -5.41
CA THR A 69 9.28 12.17 -5.53
C THR A 69 7.88 12.39 -6.09
N ASP A 70 7.15 13.35 -5.52
CA ASP A 70 5.75 13.69 -5.83
C ASP A 70 4.68 12.60 -5.60
N ILE A 71 5.04 11.44 -5.04
CA ILE A 71 4.09 10.42 -4.60
C ILE A 71 3.64 10.73 -3.16
N ASN A 72 2.32 10.70 -2.90
CA ASN A 72 1.81 10.72 -1.54
C ASN A 72 2.10 9.37 -0.88
N LEU A 73 2.98 9.32 0.12
CA LEU A 73 3.36 8.09 0.81
C LEU A 73 2.60 7.94 2.12
N TYR A 74 2.06 6.74 2.35
CA TYR A 74 1.29 6.41 3.55
C TYR A 74 1.89 5.19 4.23
N LEU A 75 2.04 5.26 5.54
CA LEU A 75 2.58 4.17 6.35
C LEU A 75 1.74 3.97 7.61
N SER A 76 1.43 2.73 7.95
CA SER A 76 0.76 2.41 9.22
C SER A 76 1.63 2.86 10.40
N GLU A 77 1.00 3.15 11.54
CA GLU A 77 1.71 3.68 12.72
C GLU A 77 2.85 2.78 13.22
N ASP A 78 2.68 1.46 13.08
CA ASP A 78 3.66 0.41 13.39
C ASP A 78 4.73 0.23 12.29
N GLY A 79 4.59 0.88 11.14
CA GLY A 79 5.51 0.78 10.01
C GLY A 79 5.43 -0.52 9.22
N GLU A 80 4.45 -1.37 9.49
CA GLU A 80 4.37 -2.71 8.90
C GLU A 80 3.58 -2.78 7.60
N SER A 81 2.84 -1.73 7.24
CA SER A 81 2.08 -1.68 6.00
C SER A 81 2.12 -0.29 5.39
N GLY A 82 2.04 -0.19 4.07
CA GLY A 82 2.07 1.08 3.38
C GLY A 82 1.71 1.00 1.91
N PHE A 83 1.47 2.18 1.35
CA PHE A 83 1.15 2.37 -0.06
C PHE A 83 1.53 3.79 -0.50
N GLY A 84 1.74 3.98 -1.79
CA GLY A 84 1.90 5.27 -2.44
C GLY A 84 0.71 5.60 -3.33
N ILE A 85 0.36 6.88 -3.46
CA ILE A 85 -0.63 7.37 -4.43
C ILE A 85 0.02 8.47 -5.28
N LYS A 86 0.11 8.22 -6.59
CA LYS A 86 0.56 9.23 -7.57
C LYS A 86 -0.51 10.32 -7.77
N PRO A 87 -0.15 11.51 -8.29
CA PRO A 87 -1.12 12.60 -8.51
C PRO A 87 -2.34 12.24 -9.36
N ASN A 88 -2.24 11.26 -10.25
CA ASN A 88 -3.34 10.78 -11.09
C ASN A 88 -4.25 9.73 -10.39
N GLY A 89 -3.99 9.39 -9.13
CA GLY A 89 -4.74 8.38 -8.37
C GLY A 89 -4.25 6.95 -8.56
N ASP A 90 -3.10 6.75 -9.22
CA ASP A 90 -2.48 5.43 -9.34
C ASP A 90 -1.85 5.00 -8.01
N ILE A 91 -2.25 3.83 -7.51
CA ILE A 91 -1.79 3.24 -6.26
C ILE A 91 -0.59 2.36 -6.57
N VAL A 92 0.54 2.66 -5.92
CA VAL A 92 1.81 1.97 -6.14
C VAL A 92 2.41 1.45 -4.84
N SER A 93 3.32 0.48 -4.96
CA SER A 93 4.13 -0.04 -3.86
C SER A 93 3.30 -0.40 -2.62
N VAL A 94 2.21 -1.15 -2.82
CA VAL A 94 1.35 -1.63 -1.74
C VAL A 94 2.04 -2.80 -1.04
N PHE A 95 2.25 -2.72 0.27
CA PHE A 95 2.94 -3.76 1.02
C PHE A 95 2.39 -3.96 2.44
N SER A 96 2.58 -5.17 2.96
CA SER A 96 2.43 -5.48 4.38
C SER A 96 3.44 -6.54 4.79
N SER A 97 4.19 -6.30 5.87
CA SER A 97 4.99 -7.33 6.55
C SER A 97 4.22 -8.06 7.65
N SER A 98 3.09 -7.50 8.09
CA SER A 98 2.19 -8.15 9.04
C SER A 98 1.44 -9.29 8.36
N LYS A 99 1.33 -10.43 9.06
CA LYS A 99 0.57 -11.62 8.64
C LYS A 99 -0.86 -11.61 9.19
N GLU A 100 -1.28 -10.53 9.83
CA GLU A 100 -2.64 -10.39 10.36
C GLU A 100 -3.66 -10.39 9.21
N LYS A 101 -4.69 -11.24 9.35
CA LYS A 101 -5.76 -11.34 8.36
C LYS A 101 -6.53 -10.02 8.27
N GLY A 102 -6.95 -9.63 7.06
CA GLY A 102 -7.77 -8.44 6.81
C GLY A 102 -6.98 -7.13 6.71
N ARG A 103 -5.71 -7.11 7.12
CA ARG A 103 -4.90 -5.89 7.10
C ARG A 103 -4.67 -5.33 5.70
N SER A 104 -4.44 -6.20 4.70
CA SER A 104 -4.34 -5.80 3.29
C SER A 104 -5.63 -5.19 2.77
N SER A 105 -6.78 -5.75 3.16
CA SER A 105 -8.10 -5.23 2.81
C SER A 105 -8.35 -3.85 3.42
N TYR A 106 -8.04 -3.68 4.71
CA TYR A 106 -8.17 -2.38 5.37
C TYR A 106 -7.27 -1.33 4.70
N MET A 107 -6.03 -1.69 4.36
CA MET A 107 -5.09 -0.81 3.66
C MET A 107 -5.60 -0.38 2.28
N LEU A 108 -6.29 -1.26 1.53
CA LEU A 108 -6.89 -0.88 0.25
C LEU A 108 -8.03 0.13 0.42
N GLU A 109 -8.89 -0.07 1.42
CA GLU A 109 -9.93 0.92 1.75
C GLU A 109 -9.32 2.28 2.13
N MET A 110 -8.20 2.27 2.85
CA MET A 110 -7.43 3.48 3.14
C MET A 110 -6.94 4.15 1.86
N ALA A 111 -6.33 3.41 0.94
CA ALA A 111 -5.84 3.95 -0.33
C ALA A 111 -6.97 4.56 -1.17
N ILE A 112 -8.11 3.88 -1.28
CA ILE A 112 -9.31 4.40 -1.98
C ILE A 112 -9.79 5.69 -1.32
N SER A 113 -9.85 5.73 0.02
CA SER A 113 -10.29 6.93 0.76
C SER A 113 -9.42 8.16 0.50
N GLN A 114 -8.14 7.94 0.16
CA GLN A 114 -7.15 8.98 -0.10
C GLN A 114 -7.04 9.34 -1.60
N GLY A 115 -7.97 8.88 -2.44
CA GLY A 115 -8.02 9.22 -3.86
C GLY A 115 -7.34 8.21 -4.79
N GLY A 116 -6.97 7.03 -4.28
CA GLY A 116 -6.57 5.90 -5.11
C GLY A 116 -7.73 5.41 -5.99
N ARG A 117 -7.46 5.17 -7.28
CA ARG A 117 -8.47 4.86 -8.30
C ARG A 117 -8.10 3.70 -9.21
N GLN A 118 -6.82 3.45 -9.38
CA GLN A 118 -6.29 2.41 -10.25
C GLN A 118 -4.99 1.85 -9.67
N LEU A 119 -4.61 0.66 -10.12
CA LEU A 119 -3.33 0.02 -9.84
C LEU A 119 -3.07 -1.05 -10.90
N ASP A 120 -1.81 -1.41 -11.06
CA ASP A 120 -1.36 -2.56 -11.84
C ASP A 120 -0.94 -3.69 -10.91
N CYS A 121 -1.18 -4.94 -11.33
CA CYS A 121 -0.76 -6.12 -10.58
C CYS A 121 -0.51 -7.33 -11.47
N PHE A 122 0.29 -8.27 -10.97
CA PHE A 122 0.38 -9.60 -11.56
C PHE A 122 -0.96 -10.35 -11.42
N ASP A 123 -1.35 -11.09 -12.45
CA ASP A 123 -2.57 -11.91 -12.46
C ASP A 123 -2.37 -13.22 -11.66
N ILE A 124 -2.15 -13.04 -10.36
CA ILE A 124 -2.00 -14.08 -9.34
C ILE A 124 -3.17 -13.99 -8.34
N TYR A 125 -2.94 -14.20 -7.05
CA TYR A 125 -3.97 -14.01 -6.02
C TYR A 125 -4.41 -12.54 -5.85
N LEU A 126 -3.62 -11.58 -6.35
CA LEU A 126 -3.84 -10.16 -6.16
C LEU A 126 -5.10 -9.64 -6.86
N THR A 127 -5.40 -10.11 -8.07
CA THR A 127 -6.60 -9.68 -8.82
C THR A 127 -7.87 -9.95 -8.04
N LYS A 128 -7.99 -11.13 -7.42
CA LYS A 128 -9.12 -11.49 -6.55
C LYS A 128 -9.26 -10.57 -5.35
N ILE A 129 -8.14 -10.20 -4.71
CA ILE A 129 -8.15 -9.25 -3.59
C ILE A 129 -8.68 -7.89 -4.06
N TYR A 130 -8.19 -7.36 -5.17
CA TYR A 130 -8.64 -6.05 -5.64
C TYR A 130 -10.10 -6.06 -6.09
N GLU A 131 -10.57 -7.15 -6.70
CA GLU A 131 -11.98 -7.31 -7.08
C GLU A 131 -12.92 -7.25 -5.87
N THR A 132 -12.54 -7.78 -4.70
CA THR A 132 -13.38 -7.65 -3.48
C THR A 132 -13.52 -6.21 -2.99
N HIS A 133 -12.63 -5.31 -3.42
CA HIS A 133 -12.67 -3.88 -3.11
C HIS A 133 -13.24 -3.04 -4.27
N GLY A 134 -13.88 -3.68 -5.25
CA GLY A 134 -14.59 -3.01 -6.34
C GLY A 134 -13.71 -2.63 -7.55
N PHE A 135 -12.42 -2.97 -7.54
CA PHE A 135 -11.59 -2.85 -8.74
C PHE A 135 -12.06 -3.84 -9.81
N LYS A 136 -11.87 -3.47 -11.08
CA LYS A 136 -12.21 -4.29 -12.23
C LYS A 136 -11.02 -4.33 -13.18
N PRO A 137 -10.61 -5.51 -13.69
CA PRO A 137 -9.58 -5.58 -14.71
C PRO A 137 -10.03 -4.80 -15.96
N VAL A 138 -9.24 -3.81 -16.39
CA VAL A 138 -9.51 -3.00 -17.60
C VAL A 138 -8.57 -3.34 -18.76
N ALA A 139 -7.43 -3.96 -18.46
CA ALA A 139 -6.46 -4.46 -19.44
C ALA A 139 -5.71 -5.67 -18.85
N LYS A 140 -5.20 -6.54 -19.73
CA LYS A 140 -4.25 -7.60 -19.40
C LYS A 140 -3.14 -7.60 -20.43
N MET A 141 -1.90 -7.66 -19.97
CA MET A 141 -0.72 -7.76 -20.82
C MET A 141 -0.10 -9.15 -20.68
N LYS A 142 0.49 -9.67 -21.76
CA LYS A 142 1.29 -10.88 -21.68
C LYS A 142 2.59 -10.57 -20.94
N TRP A 143 3.12 -11.56 -20.25
CA TRP A 143 4.45 -11.47 -19.66
C TRP A 143 5.50 -11.21 -20.76
N ASP A 144 6.47 -10.37 -20.44
CA ASP A 144 7.57 -9.99 -21.32
C ASP A 144 8.89 -10.10 -20.54
N ASP A 145 9.74 -11.04 -20.97
CA ASP A 145 11.01 -11.35 -20.33
C ASP A 145 12.03 -10.20 -20.44
N GLU A 146 11.83 -9.23 -21.34
CA GLU A 146 12.68 -8.04 -21.46
C GLU A 146 12.66 -7.17 -20.19
N TYR A 147 11.55 -7.22 -19.44
CA TYR A 147 11.31 -6.37 -18.26
C TYR A 147 11.45 -7.13 -16.93
N ILE A 148 12.16 -8.26 -16.93
CA ILE A 148 12.47 -8.99 -15.68
C ILE A 148 13.37 -8.09 -14.81
N PRO A 149 13.00 -7.83 -13.53
CA PRO A 149 13.80 -7.03 -12.61
C PRO A 149 15.15 -7.63 -12.24
#